data_AF-A0A3D3MA38-F1
#
_entry.id   AF-A0A3D3MA38-F1
#
_cell.length_a   1.000
_cell.length_b   1.000
_cell.length_c   1.000
_cell.angle_alpha   90.00
_cell.angle_beta   90.00
_cell.angle_gamma   90.00
#
_symmetry.space_group_name_H-M   'P 1'
#
loop_
_entity.id
_entity.type
_entity.pdbx_description
1 polymer ?
#
loop_
_entity_poly.entity_id
_entity_poly.type
_entity_poly.pdbx_seq_one_letter_code
_entity_poly.pdbx_strand_id
1 'polypeptide(L)' 'MEKPDIINLNFNNTEYNIEIIGNVDKIDGAYYYTFKFDKDHFITISKFDGGPWKIINMSKDNIAEKLGEIIDRMP' A
#
# COMPACT_ATOMS: atom_id res chain seq x y z
N MET A 1 -14.07 14.68 0.51
CA MET A 1 -12.98 13.77 0.84
C MET A 1 -13.61 12.49 1.32
N GLU A 2 -13.45 11.41 0.57
CA GLU A 2 -13.75 10.07 1.07
C GLU A 2 -12.89 9.82 2.31
N LYS A 3 -13.44 9.11 3.30
CA LYS A 3 -12.66 8.75 4.49
C LYS A 3 -11.56 7.78 4.05
N PRO A 4 -10.32 7.92 4.56
CA PRO A 4 -9.26 6.96 4.24
C PRO A 4 -9.67 5.58 4.73
N ASP A 5 -9.44 4.55 3.92
CA ASP A 5 -9.58 3.17 4.34
C ASP A 5 -8.52 2.87 5.41
N ILE A 6 -8.94 2.25 6.52
CA ILE A 6 -8.06 1.87 7.62
C ILE A 6 -7.97 0.35 7.66
N ILE A 7 -6.74 -0.17 7.65
CA ILE A 7 -6.45 -1.59 7.83
C ILE A 7 -5.60 -1.83 9.07
N ASN A 8 -5.92 -2.88 9.82
CA ASN A 8 -5.10 -3.34 10.93
C ASN A 8 -4.16 -4.43 10.43
N LEU A 9 -2.85 -4.18 10.44
CA LEU A 9 -1.84 -5.16 10.06
C LEU A 9 -1.00 -5.58 11.25
N ASN A 10 -0.83 -6.89 11.40
CA ASN A 10 0.06 -7.46 12.42
C ASN A 10 1.40 -7.83 11.77
N PHE A 11 2.47 -7.15 12.18
CA PHE A 11 3.84 -7.51 11.83
C PHE A 11 4.60 -7.86 13.10
N ASN A 12 5.15 -9.07 13.19
CA ASN A 12 5.97 -9.53 14.31
C ASN A 12 5.32 -9.26 15.69
N ASN A 13 4.05 -9.63 15.85
CA ASN A 13 3.23 -9.40 17.07
C ASN A 13 2.98 -7.92 17.42
N THR A 14 3.24 -7.00 16.49
CA THR A 14 2.91 -5.58 16.63
C THR A 14 1.76 -5.25 15.68
N GLU A 15 0.68 -4.69 16.22
CA GLU A 15 -0.47 -4.23 15.45
C GLU A 15 -0.26 -2.78 14.99
N TYR A 16 -0.46 -2.55 13.70
CA TYR A 16 -0.37 -1.24 13.07
C TYR A 16 -1.74 -0.89 12.48
N ASN A 17 -2.28 0.27 12.86
CA ASN A 17 -3.45 0.86 12.24
C ASN A 17 -2.97 1.72 11.07
N ILE A 18 -3.11 1.21 9.86
CA ILE A 18 -2.54 1.82 8.66
C ILE A 18 -3.65 2.53 7.90
N GLU A 19 -3.43 3.81 7.67
CA GLU A 19 -4.32 4.64 6.85
C GLU A 19 -3.88 4.56 5.39
N ILE A 20 -4.80 4.22 4.49
CA ILE A 20 -4.59 4.28 3.05
C ILE A 20 -5.00 5.68 2.60
N ILE A 21 -4.01 6.52 2.31
CA ILE A 21 -4.20 7.97 2.11
C ILE A 21 -4.16 8.40 0.65
N GLY A 22 -3.94 7.48 -0.29
CA GLY A 22 -3.96 7.78 -1.71
C GLY A 22 -4.23 6.52 -2.53
N ASN A 23 -5.37 6.52 -3.20
CA ASN A 23 -5.64 5.72 -4.39
C ASN A 23 -5.37 6.66 -5.57
N VAL A 24 -4.12 6.71 -6.00
CA VAL A 24 -3.75 7.63 -7.09
C VAL A 24 -3.93 6.86 -8.39
N ASP A 25 -4.98 7.29 -9.08
CA ASP A 25 -5.25 7.22 -10.51
C ASP A 25 -4.43 6.23 -11.33
N LYS A 26 -5.16 5.45 -12.15
CA LYS A 26 -4.63 4.76 -13.33
C LYS A 26 -3.99 5.78 -14.27
N ILE A 27 -2.76 6.16 -14.01
CA ILE A 27 -1.93 6.89 -14.96
C ILE A 27 -1.20 5.82 -15.75
N ASP A 28 -1.58 5.66 -17.02
CA ASP A 28 -0.93 4.76 -17.98
C ASP A 28 -0.78 3.30 -17.51
N GLY A 29 -1.83 2.75 -16.88
CA GLY A 29 -1.84 1.34 -16.42
C GLY A 29 -1.01 1.08 -15.17
N ALA A 30 -0.64 2.12 -14.42
CA ALA A 30 -0.01 2.02 -13.11
C ALA A 30 -0.98 2.38 -11.99
N TYR A 31 -0.98 1.57 -10.93
CA TYR A 31 -1.70 1.80 -9.68
C TYR A 31 -0.71 2.26 -8.62
N TYR A 32 -1.11 3.25 -7.82
CA TYR A 32 -0.28 3.79 -6.74
C TYR A 32 -1.06 3.86 -5.44
N TYR A 33 -0.52 3.23 -4.39
CA TYR A 33 -1.11 3.20 -3.06
C TYR A 33 -0.12 3.69 -2.01
N THR A 34 -0.52 4.68 -1.22
CA THR A 34 0.28 5.16 -0.08
C THR A 34 -0.34 4.71 1.24
N PHE A 35 0.45 3.96 2.00
CA PHE A 35 0.16 3.46 3.34
C PHE A 35 0.88 4.32 4.36
N LYS A 36 0.11 4.86 5.30
CA LYS A 36 0.63 5.64 6.42
C LYS A 36 0.54 4.79 7.68
N PHE A 37 1.69 4.52 8.27
CA PHE A 37 1.80 3.74 9.51
C PHE A 37 1.69 4.64 10.75
N ASP A 38 2.27 5.84 10.68
CA ASP A 38 2.13 6.89 11.70
C ASP A 38 2.36 8.30 11.08
N LYS A 39 2.70 9.31 11.90
CA LYS A 39 2.91 10.68 11.42
C LYS A 39 4.17 10.86 10.57
N ASP A 40 5.17 10.01 10.75
CA ASP A 40 6.50 10.15 10.14
C ASP A 40 6.83 8.98 9.19
N HIS A 41 6.10 7.86 9.27
CA HIS A 41 6.36 6.66 8.48
C HIS A 41 5.27 6.40 7.44
N PHE A 42 5.70 6.44 6.17
CA PHE A 42 4.86 6.19 5.00
C PHE A 42 5.56 5.22 4.05
N ILE A 43 4.78 4.37 3.40
CA ILE A 43 5.24 3.50 2.32
C ILE A 43 4.31 3.70 1.13
N THR A 44 4.88 3.96 -0.04
CA THR A 44 4.12 3.94 -1.28
C THR A 44 4.49 2.71 -2.09
N ILE A 45 3.49 1.95 -2.53
CA ILE A 45 3.65 0.84 -3.45
C ILE A 45 3.03 1.17 -4.79
N SER A 46 3.55 0.54 -5.84
CA SER A 46 3.02 0.65 -7.19
C SER A 46 2.92 -0.70 -7.87
N LYS A 47 1.96 -0.84 -8.78
CA LYS A 47 1.80 -2.02 -9.65
C LYS A 47 1.46 -1.56 -11.05
N PHE A 48 2.10 -2.13 -12.06
CA PHE A 48 1.66 -2.00 -13.45
C PHE A 48 0.62 -3.08 -13.75
N ASP A 49 -0.28 -2.86 -14.70
CA ASP A 49 -1.27 -3.84 -15.13
C ASP A 49 -0.62 -5.21 -15.39
N GLY A 50 -1.08 -6.23 -14.64
CA GLY A 50 -0.56 -7.61 -14.72
C GLY A 50 0.83 -7.84 -14.10
N GLY A 51 1.48 -6.82 -13.55
CA GLY A 51 2.77 -6.90 -12.88
C GLY A 51 2.69 -7.12 -11.37
N PRO A 52 3.83 -7.38 -10.71
CA PRO A 52 3.89 -7.47 -9.25
C PRO A 52 3.82 -6.08 -8.59
N TRP A 53 3.38 -6.06 -7.33
CA TRP A 53 3.48 -4.89 -6.47
C TRP A 53 4.94 -4.63 -6.08
N LYS A 54 5.37 -3.36 -6.10
CA LYS A 54 6.72 -2.92 -5.75
C LYS A 54 6.70 -1.71 -4.85
N ILE A 55 7.71 -1.54 -3.99
CA ILE A 55 7.86 -0.30 -3.21
C ILE A 55 8.46 0.78 -4.12
N ILE A 56 7.89 1.98 -4.10
CA ILE A 56 8.50 3.12 -4.79
C ILE A 56 9.80 3.48 -4.06
N ASN A 57 10.92 3.46 -4.79
CA ASN A 57 12.27 3.81 -4.32
C ASN A 57 12.98 2.81 -3.38
N MET A 58 12.57 1.55 -3.29
CA MET A 58 13.36 0.51 -2.59
C MET A 58 13.63 -0.71 -3.45
N SER A 59 14.76 -1.39 -3.21
CA SER A 59 15.17 -2.62 -3.90
C SER A 59 14.66 -3.90 -3.23
N LYS A 60 13.97 -3.79 -2.08
CA LYS A 60 13.39 -4.93 -1.35
C LYS A 60 11.87 -4.80 -1.37
N ASP A 61 11.21 -5.74 -2.06
CA ASP A 61 9.76 -5.70 -2.34
C ASP A 61 8.92 -6.64 -1.45
N ASN A 62 9.52 -7.34 -0.49
CA ASN A 62 8.84 -8.38 0.31
C ASN A 62 7.63 -7.87 1.13
N ILE A 63 7.61 -6.59 1.53
CA ILE A 63 6.45 -5.98 2.17
C ILE A 63 5.46 -5.40 1.15
N ALA A 64 5.91 -5.01 -0.05
CA ALA A 64 5.02 -4.52 -1.11
C ALA A 64 4.06 -5.61 -1.61
N GLU A 65 4.53 -6.84 -1.76
CA GLU A 65 3.65 -7.96 -2.14
C GLU A 65 2.55 -8.18 -1.10
N LYS A 66 2.90 -8.22 0.18
CA LYS A 66 1.92 -8.38 1.27
C LYS A 66 0.90 -7.24 1.31
N LEU A 67 1.36 -6.00 1.22
CA LEU A 67 0.47 -4.83 1.18
C LEU A 67 -0.42 -4.84 -0.06
N GLY A 68 0.14 -5.22 -1.20
CA GLY A 68 -0.57 -5.35 -2.45
C GLY A 68 -1.64 -6.44 -2.48
N GLU A 69 -1.39 -7.60 -1.88
CA GLU A 69 -2.39 -8.66 -1.71
C GLU A 69 -3.60 -8.20 -0.88
N ILE A 70 -3.38 -7.29 0.08
CA ILE A 70 -4.46 -6.71 0.87
C ILE A 70 -5.32 -5.80 -0.01
N ILE A 71 -4.69 -4.94 -0.82
CA ILE A 71 -5.39 -4.08 -1.80
C ILE A 71 -6.18 -4.91 -2.81
N ASP A 72 -5.57 -5.94 -3.39
CA ASP A 72 -6.22 -6.81 -4.38
C ASP A 72 -7.43 -7.58 -3.80
N ARG A 73 -7.55 -7.67 -2.47
CA ARG A 73 -8.70 -8.28 -1.75
C ARG A 73 -9.70 -7.27 -1.19
N MET A 74 -9.42 -5.98 -1.30
CA MET A 74 -10.39 -4.96 -0.91
C MET A 74 -11.57 -4.98 -1.89
N PRO A 75 -12.82 -4.85 -1.38
CA PRO A 75 -14.03 -4.89 -2.20
C PRO A 75 -14.15 -3.73 -3.17
#